data_AF-A7L9Y4-F1
#
_entry.id   AF-A7L9Y4-F1
#
_cell.length_a   1.000
_cell.length_b   1.000
_cell.length_c   1.000
_cell.angle_alpha   90.00
_cell.angle_beta   90.00
_cell.angle_gamma   90.00
#
_symmetry.space_group_name_H-M   'P 1'
#
loop_
_entity.id
_entity.type
_entity.pdbx_description
1 polymer ?
#
loop_
_entity_poly.entity_id
_entity_poly.type
_entity_poly.pdbx_seq_one_letter_code
_entity_poly.pdbx_strand_id
1 'polypeptide(L)'
;WHTQVFEGTWRRGSTAGGCRNHPATFWINPQFKIKLLEEDDDPGDDEVACSFLVALMQKHRRRERRLGGDMHTIGFAVYEVPEEAQGSQNVHLKKDFFLRNQSRARSETFINLREVSNQIRLPPGEYIVVPSTFEPHKEADFVLRVFTEKQSDTAELDEEISADLADEEEITEDDIEDGFKNMFQQLAGEDMEISVFELRTILNRVIARHKDLKTDGFSLDSCRNMVNLMDKDGSARLGLVEFQILWNKIRSWLTIFRQHDLDKSGTMSAYEMRMALESAGFKLNNKLHQVVVARYADAEMGVDFDNFVCCLVKLEAMFRFFRGMDPEGTG
;
A
#
# COMPACT_ATOMS: atom_id res chain seq x y z
N TRP A 1 10.80 -28.67 17.40
CA TRP A 1 10.07 -27.41 17.23
C TRP A 1 11.03 -26.25 16.99
N HIS A 2 11.29 -25.94 15.73
CA HIS A 2 11.86 -24.66 15.32
C HIS A 2 10.79 -23.57 15.44
N THR A 3 11.15 -22.36 15.88
CA THR A 3 10.19 -21.29 16.17
C THR A 3 10.53 -20.04 15.40
N GLN A 4 9.54 -19.46 14.73
CA GLN A 4 9.63 -18.14 14.12
C GLN A 4 8.52 -17.23 14.64
N VAL A 5 8.85 -15.95 14.82
CA VAL A 5 7.99 -14.96 15.45
C VAL A 5 7.93 -13.73 14.56
N PHE A 6 6.71 -13.34 14.20
CA PHE A 6 6.43 -12.15 13.42
C PHE A 6 5.58 -11.20 14.25
N GLU A 7 5.91 -9.91 14.19
CA GLU A 7 5.06 -8.86 14.71
C GLU A 7 4.33 -8.19 13.55
N GLY A 8 3.04 -7.91 13.73
CA GLY A 8 2.25 -7.25 12.71
C GLY A 8 1.16 -6.38 13.31
N THR A 9 0.49 -5.63 12.44
CA THR A 9 -0.55 -4.69 12.85
C THR A 9 -1.67 -4.66 11.81
N TRP A 10 -2.91 -4.68 12.28
CA TRP A 10 -4.08 -4.27 11.53
C TRP A 10 -4.36 -2.79 11.81
N ARG A 11 -4.28 -1.94 10.79
CA ARG A 11 -4.71 -0.54 10.83
C ARG A 11 -5.93 -0.34 9.95
N ARG A 12 -6.88 0.44 10.45
CA ARG A 12 -8.09 0.79 9.71
C ARG A 12 -7.68 1.46 8.41
N GLY A 13 -8.34 1.08 7.31
CA GLY A 13 -8.05 1.58 5.99
C GLY A 13 -6.59 1.35 5.61
N SER A 14 -5.99 0.21 5.88
CA SER A 14 -4.70 -0.13 5.26
C SER A 14 -4.52 -1.63 5.31
N THR A 15 -4.34 -2.18 6.51
CA THR A 15 -4.07 -3.62 6.70
C THR A 15 -5.19 -4.35 7.45
N ALA A 16 -6.19 -3.64 7.99
CA ALA A 16 -7.34 -4.24 8.66
C ALA A 16 -8.40 -4.76 7.67
N GLY A 17 -8.06 -5.85 6.98
CA GLY A 17 -8.84 -6.39 5.87
C GLY A 17 -10.07 -7.23 6.26
N GLY A 18 -10.14 -7.69 7.51
CA GLY A 18 -11.18 -8.62 7.95
C GLY A 18 -10.95 -10.03 7.42
N CYS A 19 -11.85 -10.99 7.73
CA CYS A 19 -11.69 -12.38 7.34
C CYS A 19 -12.13 -12.66 5.89
N ARG A 20 -12.01 -13.91 5.43
CA ARG A 20 -12.31 -14.34 4.05
C ARG A 20 -13.74 -14.06 3.58
N ASN A 21 -14.68 -13.82 4.51
CA ASN A 21 -16.05 -13.38 4.22
C ASN A 21 -16.12 -11.97 3.61
N HIS A 22 -15.03 -11.20 3.70
CA HIS A 22 -14.89 -9.85 3.16
C HIS A 22 -13.88 -9.85 2.00
N PRO A 23 -14.19 -10.47 0.84
CA PRO A 23 -13.23 -10.67 -0.25
C PRO A 23 -12.71 -9.36 -0.86
N ALA A 24 -13.44 -8.25 -0.72
CA ALA A 24 -12.99 -6.93 -1.17
C ALA A 24 -11.71 -6.46 -0.44
N THR A 25 -11.55 -6.84 0.83
CA THR A 25 -10.49 -6.34 1.72
C THR A 25 -9.67 -7.45 2.36
N PHE A 26 -10.04 -8.72 2.28
CA PHE A 26 -9.28 -9.81 2.91
C PHE A 26 -7.79 -9.83 2.48
N TRP A 27 -7.53 -9.53 1.21
CA TRP A 27 -6.21 -9.58 0.62
C TRP A 27 -5.25 -8.49 1.13
N ILE A 28 -5.74 -7.41 1.75
CA ILE A 28 -4.88 -6.34 2.30
C ILE A 28 -4.33 -6.66 3.70
N ASN A 29 -4.76 -7.75 4.34
CA ASN A 29 -4.15 -8.19 5.59
C ASN A 29 -2.66 -8.56 5.36
N PRO A 30 -1.80 -8.44 6.39
CA PRO A 30 -0.42 -8.90 6.30
C PRO A 30 -0.36 -10.39 5.94
N GLN A 31 0.66 -10.78 5.16
CA GLN A 31 0.83 -12.14 4.65
C GLN A 31 2.19 -12.68 5.09
N PHE A 32 2.26 -13.93 5.54
CA PHE A 32 3.50 -14.54 6.01
C PHE A 32 3.72 -15.86 5.29
N LYS A 33 4.83 -15.98 4.57
CA LYS A 33 5.20 -17.20 3.85
C LYS A 33 5.88 -18.19 4.79
N ILE A 34 5.48 -19.45 4.73
CA ILE A 34 6.06 -20.59 5.44
C ILE A 34 6.47 -21.63 4.39
N LYS A 35 7.72 -22.09 4.45
CA LYS A 35 8.25 -23.13 3.56
C LYS A 35 8.46 -24.44 4.34
N LEU A 36 7.66 -25.45 4.04
CA LEU A 36 7.74 -26.78 4.63
C LEU A 36 8.58 -27.67 3.71
N LEU A 37 9.75 -28.11 4.17
CA LEU A 37 10.75 -28.82 3.34
C LEU A 37 10.82 -30.32 3.64
N GLU A 38 10.80 -30.68 4.92
CA GLU A 38 11.04 -32.04 5.39
C GLU A 38 9.80 -32.59 6.08
N GLU A 39 9.50 -33.84 5.78
CA GLU A 39 8.40 -34.63 6.36
C GLU A 39 8.68 -34.96 7.82
N ASP A 40 7.63 -35.23 8.60
CA ASP A 40 7.77 -35.64 10.01
C ASP A 40 8.36 -37.07 10.10
N ASP A 41 9.20 -37.34 11.10
CA ASP A 41 9.81 -38.66 11.31
C ASP A 41 8.84 -39.60 12.07
N ASP A 42 7.64 -39.87 11.53
CA ASP A 42 6.69 -40.83 12.13
C ASP A 42 6.66 -42.16 11.35
N PRO A 43 7.31 -43.23 11.86
CA PRO A 43 7.33 -44.53 11.19
C PRO A 43 5.96 -45.26 11.20
N GLY A 44 4.95 -44.72 11.87
CA GLY A 44 3.59 -45.23 11.91
C GLY A 44 2.59 -44.48 11.03
N ASP A 45 3.02 -43.44 10.32
CA ASP A 45 2.17 -42.63 9.45
C ASP A 45 2.57 -42.79 7.97
N ASP A 46 1.63 -43.24 7.15
CA ASP A 46 1.84 -43.39 5.70
C ASP A 46 1.63 -42.06 4.95
N GLU A 47 1.18 -41.00 5.62
CA GLU A 47 0.98 -39.67 5.02
C GLU A 47 2.25 -38.82 5.04
N VAL A 48 2.75 -38.50 3.84
CA VAL A 48 3.81 -37.52 3.60
C VAL A 48 3.32 -36.12 3.98
N ALA A 49 3.56 -35.72 5.23
CA ALA A 49 3.11 -34.45 5.79
C ALA A 49 4.14 -33.82 6.72
N CYS A 50 4.07 -32.50 6.83
CA CYS A 50 4.85 -31.68 7.74
C CYS A 50 3.91 -31.10 8.81
N SER A 51 4.23 -31.34 10.08
CA SER A 51 3.48 -30.81 11.21
C SER A 51 4.00 -29.44 11.63
N PHE A 52 3.07 -28.48 11.74
CA PHE A 52 3.37 -27.16 12.26
C PHE A 52 2.21 -26.58 13.08
N LEU A 53 2.54 -25.74 14.04
CA LEU A 53 1.60 -25.02 14.89
C LEU A 53 1.66 -23.54 14.53
N VAL A 54 0.51 -22.96 14.19
CA VAL A 54 0.36 -21.52 14.01
C VAL A 54 -0.35 -20.96 15.23
N ALA A 55 0.23 -19.96 15.88
CA ALA A 55 -0.36 -19.26 17.03
C ALA A 55 -0.41 -17.74 16.77
N LEU A 56 -1.61 -17.20 16.72
CA LEU A 56 -1.89 -15.78 16.51
C LEU A 56 -2.35 -15.14 17.83
N MET A 57 -1.59 -14.16 18.34
CA MET A 57 -1.88 -13.42 19.57
C MET A 57 -2.15 -11.94 19.29
N GLN A 58 -3.22 -11.37 19.83
CA GLN A 58 -3.43 -9.91 19.85
C GLN A 58 -2.72 -9.24 21.05
N LYS A 59 -1.99 -8.15 20.79
CA LYS A 59 -1.18 -7.39 21.77
C LYS A 59 -1.98 -6.27 22.45
N HIS A 60 -1.44 -5.75 23.55
CA HIS A 60 -1.86 -4.52 24.26
C HIS A 60 -3.34 -4.38 24.72
N ARG A 61 -4.19 -5.40 24.57
CA ARG A 61 -5.61 -5.38 24.97
C ARG A 61 -5.88 -5.07 26.44
N ARG A 62 -4.93 -5.33 27.37
CA ARG A 62 -5.07 -4.95 28.80
C ARG A 62 -5.14 -3.43 29.00
N ARG A 63 -4.48 -2.66 28.14
CA ARG A 63 -4.53 -1.19 28.14
C ARG A 63 -5.87 -0.70 27.60
N GLU A 64 -6.38 -1.35 26.56
CA GLU A 64 -7.67 -1.01 25.93
C GLU A 64 -8.88 -1.40 26.79
N ARG A 65 -8.79 -2.46 27.61
CA ARG A 65 -9.83 -2.79 28.60
C ARG A 65 -10.11 -1.65 29.59
N ARG A 66 -9.11 -0.82 29.91
CA ARG A 66 -9.30 0.39 30.74
C ARG A 66 -10.12 1.47 30.04
N LEU A 67 -10.20 1.40 28.71
CA LEU A 67 -10.99 2.29 27.84
C LEU A 67 -12.28 1.60 27.35
N GLY A 68 -12.65 0.45 27.92
CA GLY A 68 -13.85 -0.31 27.53
C GLY A 68 -13.70 -1.20 26.30
N GLY A 69 -12.48 -1.37 25.75
CA GLY A 69 -12.22 -2.25 24.61
C GLY A 69 -12.17 -3.74 24.98
N ASP A 70 -12.79 -4.58 24.16
CA ASP A 70 -12.75 -6.04 24.29
C ASP A 70 -11.73 -6.69 23.34
N MET A 71 -11.51 -8.00 23.49
CA MET A 71 -10.77 -8.83 22.55
C MET A 71 -11.49 -8.84 21.20
N HIS A 72 -10.75 -8.65 20.11
CA HIS A 72 -11.31 -8.86 18.78
C HIS A 72 -11.46 -10.35 18.51
N THR A 73 -12.48 -10.70 17.74
CA THR A 73 -12.59 -12.02 17.14
C THR A 73 -11.50 -12.17 16.09
N ILE A 74 -10.51 -13.02 16.34
CA ILE A 74 -9.33 -13.20 15.48
C ILE A 74 -9.25 -14.64 14.96
N GLY A 75 -8.53 -14.81 13.85
CA GLY A 75 -8.27 -16.09 13.23
C GLY A 75 -7.27 -15.94 12.09
N PHE A 76 -6.96 -17.04 11.43
CA PHE A 76 -6.06 -17.04 10.29
C PHE A 76 -6.49 -18.09 9.25
N ALA A 77 -6.06 -17.87 8.02
CA ALA A 77 -6.23 -18.82 6.93
C ALA A 77 -4.87 -19.11 6.29
N VAL A 78 -4.70 -20.35 5.83
CA VAL A 78 -3.49 -20.85 5.18
C VAL A 78 -3.80 -21.21 3.74
N TYR A 79 -3.04 -20.66 2.81
CA TYR A 79 -3.15 -20.95 1.37
C TYR A 79 -1.84 -21.50 0.84
N GLU A 80 -1.92 -22.31 -0.19
CA GLU A 80 -0.75 -22.78 -0.94
C GLU A 80 -0.29 -21.69 -1.90
N VAL A 81 1.02 -21.48 -2.00
CA VAL A 81 1.61 -20.48 -2.90
C VAL A 81 1.53 -21.02 -4.33
N PRO A 82 1.03 -20.21 -5.29
CA PRO A 82 0.96 -20.63 -6.69
C PRO A 82 2.38 -20.78 -7.25
N GLU A 83 2.57 -21.68 -8.22
CA GLU A 83 3.89 -21.98 -8.82
C GLU A 83 4.61 -20.69 -9.31
N GLU A 84 3.85 -19.73 -9.84
CA GLU A 84 4.35 -18.43 -10.31
C GLU A 84 5.00 -17.56 -9.21
N ALA A 85 4.64 -17.77 -7.94
CA ALA A 85 5.12 -17.01 -6.79
C ALA A 85 6.01 -17.83 -5.84
N GLN A 86 6.33 -19.08 -6.21
CA GLN A 86 7.26 -19.91 -5.45
C GLN A 86 8.67 -19.32 -5.49
N GLY A 87 9.38 -19.35 -4.36
CA GLY A 87 10.72 -18.76 -4.25
C GLY A 87 10.79 -17.23 -4.14
N SER A 88 9.72 -16.51 -4.51
CA SER A 88 9.65 -15.05 -4.39
C SER A 88 9.29 -14.61 -2.96
N GLN A 89 10.06 -13.71 -2.35
CA GLN A 89 9.76 -13.14 -1.02
C GLN A 89 9.10 -11.76 -1.09
N ASN A 90 9.20 -11.07 -2.24
CA ASN A 90 8.83 -9.65 -2.39
C ASN A 90 7.49 -9.47 -3.13
N VAL A 91 6.46 -10.27 -2.80
CA VAL A 91 5.19 -10.28 -3.54
C VAL A 91 3.99 -10.32 -2.60
N HIS A 92 3.20 -9.26 -2.55
CA HIS A 92 1.93 -9.27 -1.83
C HIS A 92 0.81 -9.87 -2.70
N LEU A 93 0.21 -11.01 -2.31
CA LEU A 93 -0.85 -11.63 -3.11
C LEU A 93 -2.12 -10.77 -3.12
N LYS A 94 -2.68 -10.55 -4.31
CA LYS A 94 -3.80 -9.63 -4.53
C LYS A 94 -5.16 -10.35 -4.47
N LYS A 95 -6.23 -9.57 -4.57
CA LYS A 95 -7.63 -10.03 -4.47
C LYS A 95 -7.95 -11.28 -5.30
N ASP A 96 -7.55 -11.30 -6.56
CA ASP A 96 -7.89 -12.38 -7.50
C ASP A 96 -7.35 -13.74 -7.07
N PHE A 97 -6.18 -13.77 -6.43
CA PHE A 97 -5.61 -15.01 -5.89
C PHE A 97 -6.57 -15.63 -4.87
N PHE A 98 -7.02 -14.85 -3.88
CA PHE A 98 -7.89 -15.36 -2.82
C PHE A 98 -9.31 -15.69 -3.28
N LEU A 99 -9.75 -15.10 -4.40
CA LEU A 99 -11.03 -15.44 -5.04
C LEU A 99 -10.99 -16.79 -5.75
N ARG A 100 -9.85 -17.12 -6.39
CA ARG A 100 -9.68 -18.35 -7.17
C ARG A 100 -9.22 -19.54 -6.33
N ASN A 101 -8.50 -19.28 -5.24
CA ASN A 101 -7.89 -20.33 -4.41
C ASN A 101 -8.66 -20.56 -3.10
N GLN A 102 -8.81 -21.83 -2.72
CA GLN A 102 -9.35 -22.22 -1.42
C GLN A 102 -8.24 -22.34 -0.38
N SER A 103 -8.58 -22.08 0.89
CA SER A 103 -7.64 -22.26 1.99
C SER A 103 -7.37 -23.76 2.22
N ARG A 104 -6.10 -24.15 2.31
CA ARG A 104 -5.69 -25.53 2.65
C ARG A 104 -5.89 -25.83 4.14
N ALA A 105 -5.70 -24.82 4.98
CA ALA A 105 -6.00 -24.89 6.41
C ALA A 105 -6.49 -23.53 6.93
N ARG A 106 -7.06 -23.52 8.12
CA ARG A 106 -7.51 -22.31 8.81
C ARG A 106 -7.54 -22.55 10.31
N SER A 107 -7.62 -21.49 11.10
CA SER A 107 -8.03 -21.60 12.49
C SER A 107 -9.43 -22.23 12.57
N GLU A 108 -9.65 -23.17 13.49
CA GLU A 108 -10.92 -23.90 13.63
C GLU A 108 -12.13 -22.97 13.72
N THR A 109 -12.00 -21.92 14.54
CA THR A 109 -13.00 -20.88 14.69
C THR A 109 -12.33 -19.51 14.82
N PHE A 110 -13.02 -18.49 14.34
CA PHE A 110 -12.72 -17.12 14.69
C PHE A 110 -13.31 -16.85 16.07
N ILE A 111 -12.45 -16.57 17.06
CA ILE A 111 -12.86 -16.45 18.46
C ILE A 111 -12.23 -15.23 19.12
N ASN A 112 -12.95 -14.63 20.06
CA ASN A 112 -12.55 -13.44 20.82
C ASN A 112 -11.63 -13.79 22.00
N LEU A 113 -10.60 -14.60 21.74
CA LEU A 113 -9.55 -14.92 22.71
C LEU A 113 -8.30 -14.09 22.46
N ARG A 114 -7.45 -13.97 23.48
CA ARG A 114 -6.15 -13.30 23.35
C ARG A 114 -5.27 -13.99 22.30
N GLU A 115 -5.36 -15.31 22.22
CA GLU A 115 -4.58 -16.13 21.31
C GLU A 115 -5.47 -17.20 20.69
N VAL A 116 -5.25 -17.47 19.40
CA VAL A 116 -5.82 -18.58 18.66
C VAL A 116 -4.67 -19.37 18.07
N SER A 117 -4.61 -20.66 18.39
CA SER A 117 -3.58 -21.55 17.87
C SER A 117 -4.21 -22.78 17.24
N ASN A 118 -3.65 -23.27 16.14
CA ASN A 118 -4.08 -24.53 15.54
C ASN A 118 -2.87 -25.34 15.04
N GLN A 119 -2.85 -26.63 15.36
CA GLN A 119 -1.86 -27.57 14.83
C GLN A 119 -2.36 -28.08 13.48
N ILE A 120 -1.52 -27.98 12.47
CA ILE A 120 -1.85 -28.24 11.07
C ILE A 120 -0.82 -29.23 10.51
N ARG A 121 -1.30 -30.13 9.66
CA ARG A 121 -0.49 -31.04 8.86
C ARG A 121 -0.76 -30.76 7.39
N LEU A 122 0.28 -30.44 6.63
CA LEU A 122 0.19 -30.21 5.18
C LEU A 122 1.38 -30.88 4.48
N PRO A 123 1.25 -31.25 3.20
CA PRO A 123 2.38 -31.74 2.42
C PRO A 123 3.56 -30.74 2.39
N PRO A 124 4.78 -31.19 2.07
CA PRO A 124 5.89 -30.29 1.79
C PRO A 124 5.55 -29.29 0.68
N GLY A 125 5.89 -28.02 0.88
CA GLY A 125 5.52 -26.94 -0.04
C GLY A 125 5.64 -25.53 0.56
N GLU A 126 5.33 -24.53 -0.25
CA GLU A 126 5.24 -23.14 0.19
C GLU A 126 3.80 -22.74 0.47
N TYR A 127 3.57 -22.18 1.65
CA TYR A 127 2.27 -21.74 2.13
C TYR A 127 2.32 -20.29 2.58
N ILE A 128 1.16 -19.62 2.59
CA ILE A 128 1.00 -18.30 3.20
C ILE A 128 -0.03 -18.35 4.32
N VAL A 129 0.29 -17.70 5.42
CA VAL A 129 -0.63 -17.47 6.54
C VAL A 129 -1.09 -16.03 6.49
N VAL A 130 -2.42 -15.86 6.45
CA VAL A 130 -3.07 -14.56 6.47
C VAL A 130 -3.81 -14.40 7.81
N PRO A 131 -3.18 -13.78 8.82
CA PRO A 131 -3.85 -13.45 10.07
C PRO A 131 -4.80 -12.27 9.88
N SER A 132 -6.00 -12.37 10.44
CA SER A 132 -7.02 -11.32 10.33
C SER A 132 -7.94 -11.27 11.56
N THR A 133 -8.59 -10.13 11.74
CA THR A 133 -9.82 -10.02 12.54
C THR A 133 -11.01 -10.55 11.74
N PHE A 134 -12.11 -10.88 12.41
CA PHE A 134 -13.33 -11.34 11.72
C PHE A 134 -13.92 -10.22 10.86
N GLU A 135 -14.20 -9.07 11.48
CA GLU A 135 -14.67 -7.88 10.79
C GLU A 135 -13.50 -7.04 10.26
N PRO A 136 -13.67 -6.35 9.12
CA PRO A 136 -12.69 -5.38 8.63
C PRO A 136 -12.61 -4.16 9.55
N HIS A 137 -11.59 -3.32 9.34
CA HIS A 137 -11.41 -2.03 10.04
C HIS A 137 -11.14 -2.11 11.54
N LYS A 138 -10.99 -3.31 12.11
CA LYS A 138 -10.58 -3.51 13.50
C LYS A 138 -9.09 -3.31 13.65
N GLU A 139 -8.72 -2.41 14.54
CA GLU A 139 -7.31 -2.11 14.78
C GLU A 139 -6.76 -2.96 15.93
N ALA A 140 -5.60 -3.55 15.71
CA ALA A 140 -4.80 -4.21 16.74
C ALA A 140 -3.37 -4.42 16.26
N ASP A 141 -2.45 -4.48 17.21
CA ASP A 141 -1.16 -5.12 16.98
C ASP A 141 -1.27 -6.62 17.32
N PHE A 142 -0.53 -7.47 16.64
CA PHE A 142 -0.52 -8.91 16.84
C PHE A 142 0.90 -9.49 16.80
N VAL A 143 1.04 -10.70 17.31
CA VAL A 143 2.22 -11.56 17.15
C VAL A 143 1.75 -12.86 16.51
N LEU A 144 2.35 -13.23 15.39
CA LEU A 144 2.18 -14.53 14.75
C LEU A 144 3.40 -15.40 15.08
N ARG A 145 3.16 -16.61 15.55
CA ARG A 145 4.22 -17.58 15.85
C ARG A 145 3.97 -18.84 15.06
N VAL A 146 5.02 -19.32 14.40
CA VAL A 146 5.00 -20.56 13.63
C VAL A 146 6.01 -21.50 14.27
N PHE A 147 5.54 -22.66 14.68
CA PHE A 147 6.39 -23.72 15.21
C PHE A 147 6.38 -24.88 14.21
N THR A 148 7.53 -25.23 13.64
CA THR A 148 7.66 -26.36 12.71
C THR A 148 8.45 -27.48 13.38
N GLU A 149 8.13 -28.74 13.09
CA GLU A 149 8.89 -29.86 13.66
C GLU A 149 10.33 -29.86 13.14
N LYS A 150 10.46 -29.79 11.81
CA LYS A 150 11.71 -29.68 11.05
C LYS A 150 12.10 -28.23 10.75
N GLN A 151 13.31 -28.04 10.22
CA GLN A 151 13.76 -26.71 9.80
C GLN A 151 12.87 -26.20 8.66
N SER A 152 12.50 -24.92 8.74
CA SER A 152 11.61 -24.26 7.79
C SER A 152 12.13 -22.84 7.57
N ASP A 153 12.11 -22.39 6.33
CA ASP A 153 12.35 -20.98 6.00
C ASP A 153 11.01 -20.26 6.09
N THR A 154 10.91 -19.19 6.89
CA THR A 154 9.67 -18.40 6.95
C THR A 154 9.98 -16.91 6.93
N ALA A 155 9.14 -16.16 6.23
CA ALA A 155 9.40 -14.76 5.88
C ALA A 155 8.08 -13.99 5.82
N GLU A 156 8.13 -12.70 6.14
CA GLU A 156 7.02 -11.80 5.83
C GLU A 156 6.92 -11.65 4.30
N LEU A 157 5.71 -11.81 3.79
CA LEU A 157 5.43 -11.69 2.37
C LEU A 157 4.83 -10.31 2.12
N ASP A 158 5.67 -9.39 1.67
CA ASP A 158 5.31 -7.99 1.44
C ASP A 158 6.02 -7.46 0.18
N GLU A 159 5.62 -6.28 -0.29
CA GLU A 159 6.25 -5.64 -1.43
C GLU A 159 7.60 -5.02 -1.03
N GLU A 160 8.62 -5.25 -1.86
CA GLU A 160 9.88 -4.51 -1.77
C GLU A 160 9.66 -3.05 -2.16
N ILE A 161 10.30 -2.14 -1.43
CA ILE A 161 10.15 -0.71 -1.66
C ILE A 161 10.87 -0.35 -2.95
N SER A 162 10.11 0.06 -3.97
CA SER A 162 10.68 0.53 -5.23
C SER A 162 9.80 1.59 -5.87
N ALA A 163 10.41 2.41 -6.73
CA ALA A 163 9.73 3.45 -7.48
C ALA A 163 10.18 3.41 -8.94
N ASP A 164 9.29 3.00 -9.83
CA ASP A 164 9.47 3.15 -11.28
C ASP A 164 9.06 4.57 -11.68
N LEU A 165 9.94 5.51 -11.34
CA LEU A 165 9.81 6.88 -11.80
C LEU A 165 10.30 6.87 -13.25
N ALA A 166 9.39 7.00 -14.21
CA ALA A 166 9.77 7.24 -15.59
C ALA A 166 10.81 8.36 -15.61
N ASP A 167 11.92 8.13 -16.32
CA ASP A 167 12.92 9.17 -16.54
C ASP A 167 12.19 10.42 -17.04
N GLU A 168 12.51 11.58 -16.47
CA GLU A 168 11.86 12.80 -16.92
C GLU A 168 12.11 12.96 -18.41
N GLU A 169 11.03 12.96 -19.19
CA GLU A 169 11.12 13.29 -20.60
C GLU A 169 11.91 14.61 -20.70
N GLU A 170 13.00 14.59 -21.47
CA GLU A 170 13.74 15.81 -21.81
C GLU A 170 12.86 16.63 -22.74
N ILE A 171 11.89 17.33 -22.16
CA ILE A 171 10.99 18.23 -22.86
C ILE A 171 11.75 19.52 -23.09
N THR A 172 11.93 19.88 -24.36
CA THR A 172 12.41 21.20 -24.74
C THR A 172 11.21 22.12 -25.01
N GLU A 173 11.45 23.43 -25.08
CA GLU A 173 10.37 24.36 -25.41
C GLU A 173 9.74 24.08 -26.79
N ASP A 174 10.48 23.48 -27.72
CA ASP A 174 10.00 23.17 -29.06
C ASP A 174 8.99 22.00 -29.07
N ASP A 175 9.06 21.12 -28.07
CA ASP A 175 8.12 20.01 -27.89
C ASP A 175 6.77 20.46 -27.31
N ILE A 176 6.70 21.70 -26.81
CA ILE A 176 5.50 22.25 -26.16
C ILE A 176 4.57 22.86 -27.20
N GLU A 177 3.34 22.34 -27.25
CA GLU A 177 2.29 22.85 -28.13
C GLU A 177 2.03 24.35 -27.93
N ASP A 178 1.86 25.09 -29.03
CA ASP A 178 1.58 26.53 -29.00
C ASP A 178 0.34 26.89 -28.17
N GLY A 179 -0.66 26.00 -28.14
CA GLY A 179 -1.84 26.17 -27.29
C GLY A 179 -1.48 26.22 -25.81
N PHE A 180 -0.53 25.39 -25.36
CA PHE A 180 -0.06 25.39 -23.97
C PHE A 180 0.82 26.61 -23.69
N LYS A 181 1.71 27.00 -24.62
CA LYS A 181 2.52 28.23 -24.50
C LYS A 181 1.65 29.47 -24.32
N ASN A 182 0.60 29.60 -25.12
CA ASN A 182 -0.36 30.71 -25.03
C ASN A 182 -1.12 30.69 -23.69
N MET A 183 -1.51 29.51 -23.21
CA MET A 183 -2.15 29.37 -21.90
C MET A 183 -1.18 29.76 -20.77
N PHE A 184 0.08 29.32 -20.83
CA PHE A 184 1.11 29.66 -19.86
C PHE A 184 1.36 31.18 -19.82
N GLN A 185 1.53 31.83 -20.97
CA GLN A 185 1.73 33.29 -21.05
C GLN A 185 0.57 34.09 -20.44
N GLN A 186 -0.67 33.63 -20.63
CA GLN A 186 -1.83 34.28 -20.01
C GLN A 186 -1.87 34.14 -18.48
N LEU A 187 -1.17 33.14 -17.94
CA LEU A 187 -1.19 32.79 -16.52
C LEU A 187 0.04 33.26 -15.75
N ALA A 188 1.21 33.29 -16.41
CA ALA A 188 2.53 33.58 -15.85
C ALA A 188 2.91 35.08 -15.86
N GLY A 189 2.00 35.96 -16.29
CA GLY A 189 2.19 37.40 -16.19
C GLY A 189 3.38 37.96 -16.99
N GLU A 190 3.99 39.03 -16.48
CA GLU A 190 5.13 39.71 -17.10
C GLU A 190 6.47 39.04 -16.80
N ASP A 191 6.56 38.29 -15.70
CA ASP A 191 7.77 37.58 -15.25
C ASP A 191 7.95 36.22 -15.92
N MET A 192 6.96 35.73 -16.67
CA MET A 192 7.02 34.46 -17.43
C MET A 192 7.32 33.25 -16.54
N GLU A 193 6.94 33.34 -15.27
CA GLU A 193 7.08 32.30 -14.27
C GLU A 193 5.77 32.14 -13.51
N ILE A 194 5.45 30.91 -13.08
CA ILE A 194 4.26 30.64 -12.27
C ILE A 194 4.67 30.51 -10.81
N SER A 195 4.16 31.41 -9.97
CA SER A 195 4.30 31.31 -8.52
C SER A 195 3.37 30.25 -7.92
N VAL A 196 3.65 29.85 -6.67
CA VAL A 196 2.78 28.93 -5.89
C VAL A 196 1.32 29.41 -5.83
N PHE A 197 1.09 30.72 -5.71
CA PHE A 197 -0.26 31.27 -5.60
C PHE A 197 -1.02 31.23 -6.94
N GLU A 198 -0.31 31.49 -8.04
CA GLU A 198 -0.85 31.35 -9.39
C GLU A 198 -1.15 29.88 -9.69
N LEU A 199 -0.20 28.97 -9.40
CA LEU A 199 -0.39 27.54 -9.55
C LEU A 199 -1.66 27.05 -8.85
N ARG A 200 -1.87 27.45 -7.59
CA ARG A 200 -3.10 27.11 -6.85
C ARG A 200 -4.35 27.60 -7.56
N THR A 201 -4.33 28.85 -8.02
CA THR A 201 -5.48 29.47 -8.69
C THR A 201 -5.82 28.75 -10.00
N ILE A 202 -4.78 28.41 -10.78
CA ILE A 202 -4.89 27.70 -12.05
C ILE A 202 -5.48 26.30 -11.82
N LEU A 203 -4.85 25.52 -10.94
CA LEU A 203 -5.26 24.14 -10.70
C LEU A 203 -6.68 24.08 -10.11
N ASN A 204 -7.04 24.98 -9.20
CA ASN A 204 -8.38 25.00 -8.62
C ASN A 204 -9.47 25.42 -9.62
N ARG A 205 -9.15 26.31 -10.55
CA ARG A 205 -10.07 26.65 -11.66
C ARG A 205 -10.33 25.45 -12.56
N VAL A 206 -9.33 24.59 -12.76
CA VAL A 206 -9.44 23.37 -13.58
C VAL A 206 -10.21 22.29 -12.82
N ILE A 207 -9.84 22.01 -11.57
CA ILE A 207 -10.54 21.05 -10.70
C ILE A 207 -12.02 21.39 -10.55
N ALA A 208 -12.38 22.67 -10.42
CA ALA A 208 -13.78 23.08 -10.30
C ALA A 208 -14.67 22.67 -11.49
N ARG A 209 -14.07 22.33 -12.65
CA ARG A 209 -14.79 21.80 -13.82
C ARG A 209 -15.06 20.29 -13.70
N HIS A 210 -14.32 19.58 -12.85
CA HIS A 210 -14.40 18.15 -12.63
C HIS A 210 -15.32 17.84 -11.44
N LYS A 211 -16.64 17.84 -11.69
CA LYS A 211 -17.67 17.58 -10.68
C LYS A 211 -17.65 16.14 -10.12
N ASP A 212 -16.92 15.26 -10.78
CA ASP A 212 -16.67 13.88 -10.36
C ASP A 212 -15.71 13.78 -9.17
N LEU A 213 -14.90 14.82 -8.90
CA LEU A 213 -13.96 14.83 -7.79
C LEU A 213 -14.59 15.46 -6.55
N LYS A 214 -14.50 14.78 -5.40
CA LYS A 214 -14.89 15.33 -4.09
C LYS A 214 -13.65 15.90 -3.42
N THR A 215 -13.36 17.18 -3.67
CA THR A 215 -12.20 17.89 -3.10
C THR A 215 -12.50 19.37 -2.89
N ASP A 216 -11.84 19.99 -1.92
CA ASP A 216 -11.88 21.43 -1.68
C ASP A 216 -10.93 22.22 -2.62
N GLY A 217 -10.27 21.49 -3.53
CA GLY A 217 -9.21 21.99 -4.40
C GLY A 217 -7.84 21.88 -3.74
N PHE A 218 -6.80 22.14 -4.53
CA PHE A 218 -5.42 22.14 -4.06
C PHE A 218 -5.18 23.18 -2.96
N SER A 219 -4.59 22.70 -1.87
CA SER A 219 -4.04 23.52 -0.81
C SER A 219 -2.77 24.25 -1.26
N LEU A 220 -2.41 25.33 -0.55
CA LEU A 220 -1.14 26.02 -0.78
C LEU A 220 0.06 25.11 -0.51
N ASP A 221 -0.05 24.21 0.48
CA ASP A 221 1.05 23.32 0.82
C ASP A 221 1.26 22.26 -0.26
N SER A 222 0.20 21.73 -0.87
CA SER A 222 0.31 20.85 -2.04
C SER A 222 0.99 21.56 -3.20
N CYS A 223 0.59 22.80 -3.52
CA CYS A 223 1.24 23.59 -4.56
C CYS A 223 2.72 23.89 -4.24
N ARG A 224 3.08 24.17 -2.99
CA ARG A 224 4.49 24.32 -2.59
C ARG A 224 5.29 23.04 -2.83
N ASN A 225 4.74 21.88 -2.47
CA ASN A 225 5.41 20.61 -2.71
C ASN A 225 5.60 20.34 -4.21
N MET A 226 4.60 20.70 -5.04
CA MET A 226 4.71 20.57 -6.50
C MET A 226 5.81 21.45 -7.07
N VAL A 227 5.88 22.71 -6.64
CA VAL A 227 6.95 23.63 -7.06
C VAL A 227 8.30 23.07 -6.63
N ASN A 228 8.46 22.69 -5.36
CA ASN A 228 9.72 22.14 -4.84
C ASN A 228 10.19 20.87 -5.57
N LEU A 229 9.26 20.07 -6.12
CA LEU A 229 9.62 18.87 -6.88
C LEU A 229 10.14 19.21 -8.30
N MET A 230 9.63 20.29 -8.89
CA MET A 230 9.87 20.65 -10.29
C MET A 230 10.93 21.72 -10.46
N ASP A 231 11.10 22.60 -9.46
CA ASP A 231 12.04 23.72 -9.43
C ASP A 231 13.49 23.20 -9.44
N LYS A 232 14.06 23.07 -10.64
CA LYS A 232 15.43 22.59 -10.85
C LYS A 232 16.44 23.73 -10.79
N ASP A 233 16.01 24.94 -11.09
CA ASP A 233 16.86 26.13 -11.18
C ASP A 233 16.95 26.93 -9.87
N GLY A 234 16.12 26.59 -8.87
CA GLY A 234 16.08 27.24 -7.56
C GLY A 234 15.35 28.57 -7.57
N SER A 235 14.51 28.83 -8.57
CA SER A 235 13.71 30.06 -8.72
C SER A 235 12.59 30.17 -7.68
N ALA A 236 12.23 29.07 -7.01
CA ALA A 236 11.04 28.92 -6.17
C ALA A 236 9.72 29.17 -6.93
N ARG A 237 9.77 29.06 -8.26
CA ARG A 237 8.69 29.30 -9.21
C ARG A 237 8.76 28.23 -10.30
N LEU A 238 7.87 28.28 -11.28
CA LEU A 238 7.85 27.33 -12.39
C LEU A 238 8.00 28.04 -13.72
N GLY A 239 9.06 27.70 -14.45
CA GLY A 239 9.20 28.05 -15.86
C GLY A 239 8.22 27.26 -16.74
N LEU A 240 8.19 27.59 -18.04
CA LEU A 240 7.29 26.96 -19.02
C LEU A 240 7.48 25.44 -19.09
N VAL A 241 8.73 24.98 -19.18
CA VAL A 241 9.07 23.56 -19.29
C VAL A 241 8.72 22.80 -18.01
N GLU A 242 9.08 23.34 -16.85
CA GLU A 242 8.78 22.75 -15.54
C GLU A 242 7.27 22.65 -15.31
N PHE A 243 6.53 23.69 -15.67
CA PHE A 243 5.07 23.68 -15.58
C PHE A 243 4.43 22.67 -16.53
N GLN A 244 4.95 22.49 -17.75
CA GLN A 244 4.48 21.47 -18.68
C GLN A 244 4.69 20.05 -18.13
N ILE A 245 5.86 19.75 -17.57
CA ILE A 245 6.15 18.45 -16.94
C ILE A 245 5.19 18.20 -15.78
N LEU A 246 5.01 19.19 -14.89
CA LEU A 246 4.07 19.10 -13.78
C LEU A 246 2.65 18.86 -14.25
N TRP A 247 2.22 19.57 -15.29
CA TRP A 247 0.88 19.45 -15.85
C TRP A 247 0.62 18.05 -16.43
N ASN A 248 1.58 17.49 -17.15
CA ASN A 248 1.50 16.12 -17.66
C ASN A 248 1.42 15.09 -16.53
N LYS A 249 2.20 15.26 -15.46
CA LYS A 249 2.11 14.44 -14.25
C LYS A 249 0.73 14.51 -13.61
N ILE A 250 0.19 15.71 -13.38
CA ILE A 250 -1.15 15.90 -12.79
C ILE A 250 -2.23 15.24 -13.66
N ARG A 251 -2.15 15.35 -14.99
CA ARG A 251 -3.09 14.67 -15.91
C ARG A 251 -2.99 13.14 -15.84
N SER A 252 -1.78 12.61 -15.76
CA SER A 252 -1.56 11.17 -15.57
C SER A 252 -2.15 10.70 -14.24
N TRP A 253 -1.84 11.41 -13.15
CA TRP A 253 -2.36 11.10 -11.81
C TRP A 253 -3.88 11.23 -11.72
N LEU A 254 -4.49 12.21 -12.40
CA LEU A 254 -5.95 12.32 -12.51
C LEU A 254 -6.55 11.11 -13.23
N THR A 255 -5.88 10.59 -14.25
CA THR A 255 -6.31 9.39 -14.96
C THR A 255 -6.23 8.16 -14.05
N ILE A 256 -5.13 7.99 -13.32
CA ILE A 256 -4.95 6.91 -12.34
C ILE A 256 -6.03 6.99 -11.24
N PHE A 257 -6.25 8.19 -10.68
CA PHE A 257 -7.27 8.41 -9.65
C PHE A 257 -8.65 7.94 -10.12
N ARG A 258 -9.06 8.33 -11.33
CA ARG A 258 -10.35 7.92 -11.92
C ARG A 258 -10.45 6.44 -12.24
N GLN A 259 -9.34 5.80 -12.61
CA GLN A 259 -9.33 4.37 -12.91
C GLN A 259 -9.54 3.53 -11.65
N HIS A 260 -9.07 4.04 -10.51
CA HIS A 260 -9.09 3.31 -9.23
C HIS A 260 -10.17 3.80 -8.25
N ASP A 261 -10.85 4.91 -8.51
CA ASP A 261 -12.12 5.27 -7.84
C ASP A 261 -13.26 4.36 -8.34
N LEU A 262 -13.23 3.09 -7.93
CA LEU A 262 -14.08 2.03 -8.46
C LEU A 262 -15.53 2.21 -8.03
N ASP A 263 -15.73 2.76 -6.84
CA ASP A 263 -17.07 3.05 -6.30
C ASP A 263 -17.61 4.41 -6.76
N LYS A 264 -16.81 5.20 -7.49
CA LYS A 264 -17.14 6.54 -7.99
C LYS A 264 -17.59 7.47 -6.88
N SER A 265 -16.99 7.32 -5.71
CA SER A 265 -17.27 8.18 -4.55
C SER A 265 -16.65 9.57 -4.71
N GLY A 266 -15.72 9.75 -5.66
CA GLY A 266 -14.94 10.97 -5.84
C GLY A 266 -13.79 11.09 -4.85
N THR A 267 -13.55 10.03 -4.06
CA THR A 267 -12.44 9.88 -3.09
C THR A 267 -11.87 8.48 -3.22
N MET A 268 -10.60 8.30 -2.89
CA MET A 268 -10.01 6.96 -2.87
C MET A 268 -10.04 6.41 -1.46
N SER A 269 -10.65 5.25 -1.30
CA SER A 269 -10.40 4.44 -0.13
C SER A 269 -8.93 4.04 -0.05
N ALA A 270 -8.51 3.60 1.12
CA ALA A 270 -7.15 3.13 1.29
C ALA A 270 -6.75 1.90 0.45
N TYR A 271 -7.71 1.03 0.13
CA TYR A 271 -7.41 -0.13 -0.72
C TYR A 271 -7.19 0.30 -2.17
N GLU A 272 -7.94 1.31 -2.64
CA GLU A 272 -7.72 1.95 -3.95
C GLU A 272 -6.40 2.72 -3.96
N MET A 273 -6.06 3.39 -2.85
CA MET A 273 -4.77 4.06 -2.70
C MET A 273 -3.58 3.11 -2.90
N ARG A 274 -3.65 1.88 -2.37
CA ARG A 274 -2.58 0.88 -2.60
C ARG A 274 -2.41 0.55 -4.09
N MET A 275 -3.51 0.29 -4.78
CA MET A 275 -3.49 -0.03 -6.22
C MET A 275 -3.07 1.16 -7.09
N ALA A 276 -3.45 2.37 -6.68
CA ALA A 276 -3.15 3.60 -7.39
C ALA A 276 -1.68 4.01 -7.26
N LEU A 277 -1.09 3.83 -6.07
CA LEU A 277 0.35 4.02 -5.87
C LEU A 277 1.15 3.06 -6.77
N GLU A 278 0.75 1.79 -6.84
CA GLU A 278 1.40 0.79 -7.71
C GLU A 278 1.26 1.17 -9.19
N SER A 279 0.10 1.66 -9.61
CA SER A 279 -0.13 2.16 -10.99
C SER A 279 0.61 3.46 -11.30
N ALA A 280 0.94 4.25 -10.27
CA ALA A 280 1.77 5.43 -10.37
C ALA A 280 3.28 5.11 -10.33
N GLY A 281 3.64 3.83 -10.24
CA GLY A 281 5.03 3.35 -10.24
C GLY A 281 5.61 3.08 -8.86
N PHE A 282 4.87 3.27 -7.77
CA PHE A 282 5.38 3.07 -6.40
C PHE A 282 4.94 1.74 -5.81
N LYS A 283 5.90 0.86 -5.52
CA LYS A 283 5.71 -0.35 -4.72
C LYS A 283 6.18 -0.07 -3.31
N LEU A 284 5.29 -0.21 -2.33
CA LEU A 284 5.54 0.12 -0.94
C LEU A 284 5.14 -1.06 -0.06
N ASN A 285 5.90 -1.26 1.03
CA ASN A 285 5.53 -2.26 2.02
C ASN A 285 4.30 -1.83 2.87
N ASN A 286 3.72 -2.77 3.61
CA ASN A 286 2.58 -2.57 4.48
C ASN A 286 2.77 -1.42 5.47
N LYS A 287 3.98 -1.27 6.02
CA LYS A 287 4.30 -0.20 6.98
C LYS A 287 4.17 1.18 6.34
N LEU A 288 4.69 1.37 5.13
CA LEU A 288 4.58 2.62 4.40
C LEU A 288 3.14 2.89 3.96
N HIS A 289 2.39 1.88 3.51
CA HIS A 289 0.96 2.03 3.22
C HIS A 289 0.17 2.51 4.44
N GLN A 290 0.45 1.99 5.63
CA GLN A 290 -0.18 2.46 6.86
C GLN A 290 0.12 3.93 7.15
N VAL A 291 1.38 4.37 6.94
CA VAL A 291 1.79 5.77 7.15
C VAL A 291 1.13 6.70 6.12
N VAL A 292 1.06 6.28 4.85
CA VAL A 292 0.40 7.04 3.80
C VAL A 292 -1.06 7.27 4.15
N VAL A 293 -1.80 6.20 4.46
CA VAL A 293 -3.22 6.34 4.80
C VAL A 293 -3.38 7.19 6.07
N ALA A 294 -2.62 6.92 7.13
CA ALA A 294 -2.75 7.67 8.38
C ALA A 294 -2.46 9.18 8.24
N ARG A 295 -1.74 9.59 7.19
CA ARG A 295 -1.38 10.98 6.94
C ARG A 295 -2.31 11.68 5.96
N TYR A 296 -2.78 10.98 4.94
CA TYR A 296 -3.49 11.57 3.80
C TYR A 296 -4.97 11.22 3.74
N ALA A 297 -5.43 10.21 4.48
CA ALA A 297 -6.85 9.89 4.55
C ALA A 297 -7.56 10.80 5.57
N ASP A 298 -8.80 11.14 5.26
CA ASP A 298 -9.69 11.88 6.13
C ASP A 298 -10.29 11.00 7.25
N ALA A 299 -11.19 11.57 8.05
CA ALA A 299 -11.88 10.85 9.12
C ALA A 299 -12.80 9.71 8.63
N GLU A 300 -13.22 9.77 7.36
CA GLU A 300 -14.03 8.74 6.69
C GLU A 300 -13.14 7.66 6.05
N MET A 301 -11.81 7.80 6.13
CA MET A 301 -10.79 6.95 5.48
C MET A 301 -10.77 7.09 3.95
N GLY A 302 -11.23 8.22 3.44
CA GLY A 302 -11.12 8.63 2.04
C GLY A 302 -9.94 9.56 1.82
N VAL A 303 -9.26 9.41 0.68
CA VAL A 303 -8.19 10.28 0.21
C VAL A 303 -8.73 11.06 -0.98
N ASP A 304 -8.85 12.37 -0.85
CA ASP A 304 -9.27 13.21 -1.97
C ASP A 304 -8.14 13.44 -2.98
N PHE A 305 -8.46 14.08 -4.10
CA PHE A 305 -7.48 14.27 -5.17
C PHE A 305 -6.30 15.17 -4.76
N ASP A 306 -6.52 16.20 -3.93
CA ASP A 306 -5.44 17.05 -3.42
C ASP A 306 -4.44 16.22 -2.60
N ASN A 307 -4.94 15.45 -1.63
CA ASN A 307 -4.10 14.61 -0.77
C ASN A 307 -3.41 13.49 -1.56
N PHE A 308 -4.07 12.92 -2.56
CA PHE A 308 -3.47 11.92 -3.45
C PHE A 308 -2.25 12.49 -4.20
N VAL A 309 -2.42 13.63 -4.87
CA VAL A 309 -1.34 14.27 -5.61
C VAL A 309 -0.23 14.73 -4.66
N CYS A 310 -0.57 15.32 -3.52
CA CYS A 310 0.41 15.73 -2.51
C CYS A 310 1.22 14.53 -1.98
N CYS A 311 0.59 13.36 -1.84
CA CYS A 311 1.29 12.12 -1.48
C CYS A 311 2.29 11.70 -2.57
N LEU A 312 1.86 11.64 -3.83
CA LEU A 312 2.71 11.23 -4.96
C LEU A 312 3.90 12.17 -5.14
N VAL A 313 3.67 13.48 -5.09
CA VAL A 313 4.72 14.50 -5.19
C VAL A 313 5.77 14.32 -4.10
N LYS A 314 5.35 14.11 -2.84
CA LYS A 314 6.29 13.90 -1.74
C LYS A 314 7.02 12.57 -1.83
N LEU A 315 6.35 11.49 -2.23
CA LEU A 315 6.99 10.20 -2.47
C LEU A 315 8.06 10.34 -3.55
N GLU A 316 7.71 10.92 -4.70
CA GLU A 316 8.64 11.15 -5.81
C GLU A 316 9.85 11.97 -5.36
N ALA A 317 9.64 13.08 -4.65
CA ALA A 317 10.72 13.91 -4.13
C ALA A 317 11.67 13.11 -3.21
N MET A 318 11.12 12.29 -2.29
CA MET A 318 11.91 11.47 -1.38
C MET A 318 12.72 10.40 -2.13
N PHE A 319 12.13 9.71 -3.10
CA PHE A 319 12.83 8.70 -3.90
C PHE A 319 13.95 9.31 -4.75
N ARG A 320 13.68 10.45 -5.41
CA ARG A 320 14.70 11.16 -6.20
C ARG A 320 15.84 11.65 -5.33
N PHE A 321 15.53 12.25 -4.18
CA PHE A 321 16.54 12.73 -3.24
C PHE A 321 17.42 11.60 -2.74
N PHE A 322 16.83 10.46 -2.36
CA PHE A 322 17.59 9.28 -1.93
C PHE A 322 18.49 8.74 -3.05
N ARG A 323 17.96 8.54 -4.27
CA ARG A 323 18.75 8.08 -5.43
C ARG A 323 19.89 9.04 -5.79
N GLY A 324 19.68 10.34 -5.64
CA GLY A 324 20.73 11.34 -5.85
C GLY A 324 21.85 11.26 -4.81
N MET A 325 21.56 10.80 -3.59
CA MET A 325 22.55 10.59 -2.54
C MET A 325 23.21 9.21 -2.56
N ASP A 326 22.58 8.21 -3.17
CA ASP A 326 23.11 6.85 -3.32
C ASP A 326 23.30 6.45 -4.81
N PRO A 327 24.28 7.05 -5.53
CA PRO A 327 24.54 6.70 -6.93
C PRO A 327 25.02 5.26 -7.13
N GLU A 328 25.61 4.67 -6.08
CA GLU A 328 26.20 3.32 -6.12
C GLU A 328 25.19 2.21 -5.79
N GLY A 329 23.96 2.56 -5.36
CA GLY A 329 22.90 1.60 -5.07
C GLY A 329 23.24 0.70 -3.88
N THR A 330 23.86 1.27 -2.84
CA THR A 330 24.35 0.52 -1.68
C THR A 330 23.26 0.16 -0.68
N GLY A 331 22.06 0.76 -0.80
CA GLY A 331 20.88 0.46 0.01
C GLY A 331 20.85 1.21 1.34
#